data_AF-A0ABD2M4S8-F1
#
_entry.id   AF-A0ABD2M4S8-F1
#
_cell.length_a   1.000
_cell.length_b   1.000
_cell.length_c   1.000
_cell.angle_alpha   90.00
_cell.angle_beta   90.00
_cell.angle_gamma   90.00
#
_symmetry.space_group_name_H-M   'P 1'
#
loop_
_entity.id
_entity.type
_entity.pdbx_description
1 polymer ?
#
loop_
_entity_poly.entity_id
_entity_poly.type
_entity_poly.pdbx_seq_one_letter_code
_entity_poly.pdbx_strand_id
1 'polypeptide(L)'
;MLAPTYFRNYLAHVLVIERLMATLWAKNYENRRGWHFSAIWFSIVMGLTTLNMLHTSKEVDFLTWLTFGFVLTLALIEIFFFAFLWKLNIQNYQSKWCKIQNLSERYQLSENVRTTKQMLVPLLLHLINLCLGTAVITIAFYRPFVNKFYYDFFNQLAVVTVSLCNFLIELTMILFHPFLRRRLWKTIEKVRNAPKKCWPNAVGHTNNQIGMTSMTGEIGDNGDQQMMILVNLHGEKLRTEPISQTEHFELLRKAWEEMDRRSEKPT
;
A
#
# COMPACT_ATOMS: atom_id res chain seq x y z
N MET A 1 18.88 -19.93 -5.80
CA MET A 1 17.85 -19.17 -6.56
C MET A 1 16.81 -18.48 -5.67
N LEU A 2 16.69 -18.82 -4.37
CA LEU A 2 15.65 -18.26 -3.47
C LEU A 2 15.99 -16.88 -2.87
N ALA A 3 17.23 -16.42 -3.01
CA ALA A 3 17.72 -15.25 -2.30
C ALA A 3 16.99 -13.92 -2.61
N PRO A 4 16.60 -13.61 -3.87
CA PRO A 4 15.81 -12.42 -4.18
C PRO A 4 14.41 -12.43 -3.54
N THR A 5 13.85 -13.62 -3.31
CA THR A 5 12.55 -13.79 -2.67
C THR A 5 12.59 -13.32 -1.22
N TYR A 6 13.67 -13.60 -0.49
CA TYR A 6 13.80 -13.15 0.90
C TYR A 6 13.87 -11.63 1.02
N PHE A 7 14.57 -10.95 0.11
CA PHE A 7 14.65 -9.49 0.16
C PHE A 7 13.27 -8.81 0.09
N ARG A 8 12.38 -9.30 -0.78
CA ARG A 8 11.02 -8.77 -0.92
C ARG A 8 10.18 -8.98 0.33
N ASN A 9 10.37 -10.11 1.00
CA ASN A 9 9.66 -10.47 2.22
C ASN A 9 9.92 -9.48 3.37
N TYR A 10 11.12 -8.90 3.43
CA TYR A 10 11.46 -7.95 4.49
C TYR A 10 10.79 -6.58 4.37
N LEU A 11 10.41 -6.17 3.16
CA LEU A 11 9.73 -4.89 2.96
C LEU A 11 8.37 -4.88 3.66
N ALA A 12 7.65 -6.01 3.65
CA ALA A 12 6.40 -6.16 4.39
C ALA A 12 6.63 -5.99 5.91
N HIS A 13 7.66 -6.62 6.46
CA HIS A 13 8.02 -6.51 7.88
C HIS A 13 8.36 -5.07 8.29
N VAL A 14 9.17 -4.38 7.48
CA VAL A 14 9.52 -2.96 7.73
C VAL A 14 8.25 -2.10 7.78
N LEU A 15 7.32 -2.29 6.83
CA LEU A 15 6.08 -1.54 6.80
C LEU A 15 5.19 -1.85 8.01
N VAL A 16 5.09 -3.12 8.43
CA VAL A 16 4.28 -3.50 9.61
C VAL A 16 4.82 -2.83 10.86
N ILE A 17 6.14 -2.88 11.08
CA ILE A 17 6.75 -2.25 12.26
C ILE A 17 6.63 -0.73 12.19
N GLU A 18 6.80 -0.12 11.02
CA GLU A 18 6.57 1.30 10.83
C GLU A 18 5.15 1.70 11.26
N ARG A 19 4.14 0.92 10.86
CA ARG A 19 2.73 1.16 11.24
C ARG A 19 2.46 0.90 12.72
N LEU A 20 3.13 -0.09 13.31
CA LEU A 20 3.10 -0.34 14.76
C LEU A 20 3.61 0.89 15.51
N MET A 21 4.76 1.43 15.11
CA MET A 21 5.32 2.64 15.71
C MET A 21 4.44 3.87 15.48
N ALA A 22 3.88 4.03 14.29
CA ALA A 22 2.93 5.12 13.98
C ALA A 22 1.68 5.06 14.85
N THR A 23 1.20 3.85 15.16
CA THR A 23 0.06 3.63 16.04
C THR A 23 0.42 3.93 17.50
N LEU A 24 1.53 3.40 18.00
CA LEU A 24 1.94 3.56 19.40
C LEU A 24 2.38 4.99 19.74
N TRP A 25 3.03 5.68 18.80
CA TRP A 25 3.55 7.03 18.98
C TRP A 25 2.79 8.09 18.20
N ALA A 26 1.49 7.91 17.92
CA ALA A 26 0.70 8.81 17.08
C ALA A 26 0.95 10.33 17.33
N LYS A 27 1.11 10.74 18.59
CA LYS A 27 1.41 12.14 18.97
C LYS A 27 2.79 12.67 18.56
N ASN A 28 3.81 11.82 18.60
CA ASN A 28 5.22 12.22 18.41
C ASN A 28 5.86 11.55 17.20
N TYR A 29 5.10 10.76 16.45
CA TYR A 29 5.61 9.89 15.40
C TYR A 29 6.32 10.70 14.32
N GLU A 30 5.71 11.77 13.81
CA GLU A 30 6.32 12.61 12.77
C GLU A 30 7.65 13.22 13.22
N ASN A 31 7.74 13.69 14.47
CA ASN A 31 8.96 14.26 15.02
C ASN A 31 10.06 13.21 15.29
N ARG A 32 9.67 11.95 15.49
CA ARG A 32 10.60 10.84 15.76
C ARG A 32 10.87 9.93 14.57
N ARG A 33 10.20 10.13 13.44
CA ARG A 33 10.36 9.34 12.21
C ARG A 33 11.71 9.69 11.55
N GLY A 34 12.79 9.24 12.18
CA GLY A 34 14.14 9.36 11.65
C GLY A 34 14.44 8.25 10.64
N TRP A 35 15.29 8.57 9.66
CA TRP A 35 15.82 7.61 8.68
C TRP A 35 16.61 6.45 9.31
N HIS A 36 17.12 6.65 10.53
CA HIS A 36 17.89 5.66 11.29
C HIS A 36 17.14 4.34 11.49
N PHE A 37 15.83 4.39 11.74
CA PHE A 37 15.04 3.17 11.93
C PHE A 37 15.10 2.28 10.69
N SER A 38 14.80 2.85 9.52
CA SER A 38 14.85 2.13 8.25
C SER A 38 16.25 1.63 7.93
N ALA A 39 17.30 2.41 8.23
CA ALA A 39 18.69 2.03 7.99
C ALA A 39 19.16 0.85 8.86
N ILE A 40 18.86 0.88 10.16
CA ILE A 40 19.18 -0.22 11.09
C ILE A 40 18.46 -1.48 10.64
N TRP A 41 17.18 -1.37 10.31
CA TRP A 41 16.38 -2.52 9.94
C TRP A 41 16.80 -3.12 8.61
N PHE A 42 17.07 -2.27 7.62
CA PHE A 42 17.67 -2.71 6.36
C PHE A 42 19.02 -3.43 6.56
N SER A 43 19.86 -2.95 7.48
CA SER A 43 21.16 -3.57 7.76
C SER A 43 21.02 -4.97 8.36
N ILE A 44 20.11 -5.15 9.31
CA ILE A 44 19.80 -6.47 9.92
C ILE A 44 19.29 -7.44 8.86
N VAL A 45 18.39 -6.97 8.01
CA VAL A 45 17.82 -7.73 6.89
C VAL A 45 18.89 -8.18 5.90
N MET A 46 19.75 -7.26 5.47
CA MET A 46 20.84 -7.56 4.54
C MET A 46 21.85 -8.53 5.16
N GLY A 47 22.15 -8.38 6.45
CA GLY A 47 23.00 -9.31 7.20
C GLY A 47 22.44 -10.73 7.21
N LEU A 48 21.18 -10.90 7.62
CA LEU A 48 20.50 -12.21 7.65
C LEU A 48 20.42 -12.85 6.26
N THR A 49 20.12 -12.05 5.23
CA THR A 49 20.04 -12.54 3.84
C THR A 49 21.41 -13.01 3.35
N THR A 50 22.47 -12.27 3.67
CA THR A 50 23.85 -12.62 3.29
C THR A 50 24.32 -13.88 4.01
N LEU A 51 24.03 -14.01 5.31
CA LEU A 51 24.33 -15.22 6.09
C LEU A 51 23.62 -16.46 5.50
N ASN A 52 22.34 -16.34 5.17
CA ASN A 52 21.59 -17.42 4.50
C ASN A 52 22.19 -17.79 3.14
N MET A 53 22.57 -16.80 2.32
CA MET A 53 23.21 -17.06 1.03
C MET A 53 24.53 -17.83 1.17
N LEU A 54 25.35 -17.50 2.17
CA LEU A 54 26.63 -18.19 2.40
C LEU A 54 26.43 -19.66 2.80
N HIS A 55 25.42 -19.96 3.63
CA HIS A 55 25.14 -21.31 4.10
C HIS A 55 24.45 -22.22 3.06
N THR A 56 23.68 -21.67 2.10
CA THR A 56 22.89 -22.48 1.15
C THR A 56 23.73 -23.17 0.05
N SER A 57 25.07 -23.07 0.07
CA SER A 57 25.91 -23.41 -1.08
C SER A 57 26.26 -24.89 -1.28
N LYS A 58 25.98 -25.78 -0.32
CA LYS A 58 26.39 -27.19 -0.42
C LYS A 58 25.26 -28.19 -0.22
N GLU A 59 24.55 -28.15 0.90
CA GLU A 59 23.36 -28.98 1.18
C GLU A 59 22.46 -28.24 2.19
N VAL A 60 21.19 -28.65 2.32
CA VAL A 60 20.32 -28.13 3.37
C VAL A 60 20.74 -28.76 4.70
N ASP A 61 21.50 -28.01 5.49
CA ASP A 61 21.93 -28.42 6.81
C ASP A 61 20.85 -28.18 7.88
N PHE A 62 21.06 -28.73 9.07
CA PHE A 62 20.18 -28.53 10.23
C PHE A 62 20.01 -27.05 10.58
N LEU A 63 21.08 -26.25 10.43
CA LEU A 63 21.07 -24.83 10.73
C LEU A 63 20.13 -24.06 9.79
N THR A 64 20.15 -24.39 8.50
CA THR A 64 19.22 -23.85 7.51
C THR A 64 17.80 -24.18 7.92
N TRP A 65 17.49 -25.45 8.19
CA TRP A 65 16.15 -25.86 8.62
C TRP A 65 15.67 -25.11 9.88
N LEU A 66 16.53 -25.01 10.91
CA LEU A 66 16.25 -24.28 12.13
C LEU A 66 15.99 -22.79 11.88
N THR A 67 16.78 -22.17 10.99
CA THR A 67 16.63 -20.76 10.63
C THR A 67 15.28 -20.49 9.97
N PHE A 68 14.82 -21.35 9.06
CA PHE A 68 13.49 -21.23 8.47
C PHE A 68 12.37 -21.41 9.49
N GLY A 69 12.52 -22.37 10.42
CA GLY A 69 11.60 -22.54 11.53
C GLY A 69 11.48 -21.28 12.39
N PHE A 70 12.62 -20.67 12.74
CA PHE A 70 12.66 -19.43 13.51
C PHE A 70 12.01 -18.26 12.76
N VAL A 71 12.29 -18.09 11.45
CA VAL A 71 11.67 -17.05 10.62
C VAL A 71 10.14 -17.24 10.55
N LEU A 72 9.67 -18.47 10.41
CA LEU A 72 8.23 -18.77 10.44
C LEU A 72 7.61 -18.41 11.79
N THR A 73 8.27 -18.73 12.90
CA THR A 73 7.81 -18.33 14.24
C THR A 73 7.72 -16.81 14.38
N LEU A 74 8.72 -16.07 13.90
CA LEU A 74 8.68 -14.60 13.90
C LEU A 74 7.51 -14.04 13.08
N ALA A 75 7.21 -14.61 11.91
CA ALA A 75 6.08 -14.20 11.08
C ALA A 75 4.73 -14.46 11.77
N LEU A 76 4.59 -15.57 12.50
CA LEU A 76 3.38 -15.86 13.27
C LEU A 76 3.20 -14.86 14.43
N ILE A 77 4.30 -14.54 15.14
CA ILE A 77 4.30 -13.51 16.19
C ILE A 77 3.90 -12.15 15.61
N GLU A 78 4.44 -11.79 14.45
CA GLU A 78 4.10 -10.54 13.76
C GLU A 78 2.61 -10.48 13.41
N ILE A 79 2.03 -11.55 12.84
CA ILE A 79 0.59 -11.59 12.50
C ILE A 79 -0.26 -11.45 13.75
N PHE A 80 0.15 -12.08 14.85
CA PHE A 80 -0.52 -11.91 16.14
C PHE A 80 -0.49 -10.45 16.60
N PHE A 81 0.68 -9.80 16.61
CA PHE A 81 0.80 -8.39 16.97
C PHE A 81 0.02 -7.47 16.02
N PHE A 82 0.02 -7.77 14.73
CA PHE A 82 -0.74 -7.04 13.72
C PHE A 82 -2.25 -7.13 13.99
N ALA A 83 -2.77 -8.33 14.26
CA ALA A 83 -4.18 -8.53 14.61
C ALA A 83 -4.55 -7.83 15.94
N PHE A 84 -3.64 -7.87 16.92
CA PHE A 84 -3.81 -7.14 18.17
C PHE A 84 -3.89 -5.62 17.94
N LEU A 85 -2.97 -5.05 17.16
CA LEU A 85 -3.00 -3.63 16.78
C LEU A 85 -4.24 -3.25 16.00
N TRP A 86 -4.67 -4.09 15.07
CA TRP A 86 -5.91 -3.89 14.33
C TRP A 86 -7.09 -3.71 15.28
N LYS A 87 -7.22 -4.62 16.26
CA LYS A 87 -8.26 -4.54 17.28
C LYS A 87 -8.15 -3.26 18.12
N LEU A 88 -6.94 -2.91 18.57
CA LEU A 88 -6.70 -1.66 19.31
C LEU A 88 -7.06 -0.41 18.50
N ASN A 89 -6.72 -0.38 17.21
CA ASN A 89 -7.02 0.74 16.32
C ASN A 89 -8.52 0.92 16.12
N ILE A 90 -9.27 -0.18 15.93
CA ILE A 90 -10.73 -0.13 15.85
C ILE A 90 -11.34 0.35 17.17
N GLN A 91 -10.88 -0.17 18.30
CA GLN A 91 -11.40 0.22 19.62
C GLN A 91 -11.12 1.70 19.93
N ASN A 92 -9.91 2.17 19.63
CA ASN A 92 -9.54 3.58 19.78
C ASN A 92 -10.37 4.45 18.84
N TYR A 93 -10.60 4.01 17.61
CA TYR A 93 -11.44 4.70 16.64
C TYR A 93 -12.87 4.87 17.16
N GLN A 94 -13.51 3.79 17.60
CA GLN A 94 -14.88 3.82 18.11
C GLN A 94 -15.02 4.64 19.40
N SER A 95 -14.11 4.47 20.37
CA SER A 95 -14.20 5.15 21.66
C SER A 95 -13.94 6.66 21.57
N LYS A 96 -13.10 7.09 20.62
CA LYS A 96 -12.69 8.49 20.49
C LYS A 96 -13.43 9.26 19.40
N TRP A 97 -14.18 8.59 18.52
CA TRP A 97 -14.87 9.21 17.38
C TRP A 97 -15.68 10.46 17.75
N CYS A 98 -16.46 10.39 18.83
CA CYS A 98 -17.30 11.49 19.28
C CYS A 98 -16.55 12.52 20.16
N LYS A 99 -15.39 12.17 20.73
CA LYS A 99 -14.67 12.99 21.72
C LYS A 99 -13.52 13.80 21.13
N ILE A 100 -12.92 13.37 20.02
CA ILE A 100 -11.79 14.07 19.41
C ILE A 100 -12.31 15.34 18.74
N GLN A 101 -11.86 16.52 19.17
CA GLN A 101 -12.18 17.78 18.50
C GLN A 101 -11.25 18.07 17.30
N ASN A 102 -10.02 17.54 17.31
CA ASN A 102 -9.04 17.78 16.26
C ASN A 102 -9.26 16.90 15.02
N LEU A 103 -9.54 17.54 13.89
CA LEU A 103 -9.71 16.87 12.58
C LEU A 103 -8.49 16.03 12.18
N SER A 104 -7.28 16.51 12.48
CA SER A 104 -6.03 15.79 12.16
C SER A 104 -5.93 14.44 12.87
N GLU A 105 -6.30 14.36 14.15
CA GLU A 105 -6.23 13.09 14.90
C GLU A 105 -7.29 12.09 14.39
N ARG A 106 -8.49 12.57 14.04
CA ARG A 106 -9.52 11.72 13.41
C ARG A 106 -9.05 11.15 12.08
N TYR A 107 -8.42 11.99 11.25
CA TYR A 107 -7.87 11.59 9.96
C TYR A 107 -6.74 10.56 10.12
N GLN A 108 -5.80 10.76 11.04
CA GLN A 108 -4.73 9.80 11.29
C GLN A 108 -5.27 8.44 11.74
N LEU A 109 -6.28 8.44 12.61
CA LEU A 109 -6.86 7.20 13.14
C LEU A 109 -7.65 6.44 12.07
N SER A 110 -8.43 7.15 11.24
CA SER A 110 -9.15 6.54 10.11
C SER A 110 -8.17 6.00 9.05
N GLU A 111 -7.08 6.73 8.78
CA GLU A 111 -6.04 6.31 7.85
C GLU A 111 -5.31 5.07 8.36
N ASN A 112 -5.02 4.98 9.67
CA ASN A 112 -4.40 3.81 10.27
C ASN A 112 -5.29 2.58 10.14
N VAL A 113 -6.58 2.68 10.46
CA VAL A 113 -7.53 1.56 10.26
C VAL A 113 -7.62 1.19 8.77
N ARG A 114 -7.67 2.15 7.86
CA ARG A 114 -7.73 1.82 6.43
C ARG A 114 -6.45 1.13 5.94
N THR A 115 -5.29 1.66 6.29
CA THR A 115 -3.98 1.13 5.85
C THR A 115 -3.70 -0.25 6.45
N THR A 116 -4.02 -0.49 7.72
CA THR A 116 -3.90 -1.83 8.30
C THR A 116 -4.79 -2.85 7.57
N LYS A 117 -5.98 -2.47 7.10
CA LYS A 117 -6.86 -3.37 6.33
C LYS A 117 -6.20 -3.78 5.02
N GLN A 118 -5.58 -2.80 4.35
CA GLN A 118 -4.90 -2.99 3.07
C GLN A 118 -3.65 -3.87 3.22
N MET A 119 -2.93 -3.74 4.33
CA MET A 119 -1.72 -4.52 4.60
C MET A 119 -1.99 -5.96 5.04
N LEU A 120 -3.21 -6.28 5.51
CA LEU A 120 -3.55 -7.64 5.94
C LEU A 120 -3.41 -8.65 4.79
N VAL A 121 -3.90 -8.30 3.60
CA VAL A 121 -3.88 -9.20 2.43
C VAL A 121 -2.45 -9.59 2.02
N PRO A 122 -1.52 -8.64 1.77
CA PRO A 122 -0.13 -9.00 1.45
C PRO A 122 0.58 -9.72 2.61
N LEU A 123 0.24 -9.41 3.88
CA LEU A 123 0.79 -10.11 5.04
C LEU A 123 0.36 -11.60 5.07
N LEU A 124 -0.91 -11.89 4.76
CA LEU A 124 -1.40 -13.26 4.66
C LEU A 124 -0.76 -14.02 3.48
N LEU A 125 -0.65 -13.38 2.32
CA LEU A 125 0.06 -13.97 1.16
C LEU A 125 1.53 -14.27 1.49
N HIS A 126 2.17 -13.37 2.25
CA HIS A 126 3.53 -13.55 2.74
C HIS A 126 3.66 -14.74 3.70
N LEU A 127 2.73 -14.90 4.66
CA LEU A 127 2.71 -16.09 5.53
C LEU A 127 2.58 -17.38 4.72
N ILE A 128 1.69 -17.42 3.73
CA ILE A 128 1.53 -18.59 2.85
C ILE A 128 2.86 -18.91 2.15
N ASN A 129 3.55 -17.87 1.66
CA ASN A 129 4.85 -18.01 1.01
C ASN A 129 5.92 -18.59 1.96
N LEU A 130 5.96 -18.12 3.20
CA LEU A 130 6.86 -18.63 4.24
C LEU A 130 6.55 -20.07 4.64
N CYS A 131 5.27 -20.43 4.77
CA CYS A 131 4.84 -21.81 5.04
C CYS A 131 5.28 -22.75 3.91
N LEU A 132 5.07 -22.36 2.65
CA LEU A 132 5.50 -23.14 1.49
C LEU A 132 7.03 -23.28 1.44
N GLY A 133 7.77 -22.20 1.64
CA GLY A 133 9.23 -22.24 1.71
C GLY A 133 9.74 -23.17 2.80
N THR A 134 9.16 -23.09 4.00
CA THR A 134 9.51 -23.95 5.14
C THR A 134 9.20 -25.42 4.86
N ALA A 135 8.07 -25.71 4.19
CA ALA A 135 7.70 -27.06 3.77
C ALA A 135 8.72 -27.63 2.78
N VAL A 136 9.13 -26.86 1.76
CA VAL A 136 10.15 -27.29 0.79
C VAL A 136 11.48 -27.58 1.46
N ILE A 137 11.94 -26.69 2.35
CA ILE A 137 13.20 -26.88 3.09
C ILE A 137 13.12 -28.11 3.99
N THR A 138 11.97 -28.37 4.61
CA THR A 138 11.75 -29.58 5.42
C THR A 138 11.81 -30.83 4.56
N ILE A 139 11.15 -30.86 3.40
CA ILE A 139 11.22 -31.99 2.46
C ILE A 139 12.66 -32.18 1.96
N ALA A 140 13.38 -31.09 1.67
CA ALA A 140 14.78 -31.12 1.25
C ALA A 140 15.71 -31.68 2.33
N PHE A 141 15.47 -31.34 3.60
CA PHE A 141 16.21 -31.91 4.74
C PHE A 141 15.99 -33.43 4.85
N TYR A 142 14.77 -33.91 4.61
CA TYR A 142 14.45 -35.35 4.58
C TYR A 142 14.66 -36.02 3.21
N ARG A 143 15.38 -35.38 2.28
CA ARG A 143 15.62 -35.88 0.91
C ARG A 143 16.10 -37.34 0.85
N PRO A 144 16.99 -37.84 1.73
CA PRO A 144 17.42 -39.25 1.68
C PRO A 144 16.28 -40.27 1.79
N PHE A 145 15.12 -39.86 2.31
CA PHE A 145 13.95 -40.71 2.54
C PHE A 145 12.85 -40.54 1.48
N VAL A 146 13.03 -39.64 0.50
CA VAL A 146 12.01 -39.29 -0.49
C VAL A 146 12.51 -39.63 -1.90
N ASN A 147 11.64 -40.20 -2.74
CA ASN A 147 11.98 -40.44 -4.14
C ASN A 147 12.33 -39.12 -4.85
N LYS A 148 13.43 -39.14 -5.61
CA LYS A 148 13.95 -37.97 -6.35
C LYS A 148 12.87 -37.28 -7.21
N PHE A 149 12.02 -38.06 -7.89
CA PHE A 149 10.95 -37.51 -8.72
C PHE A 149 9.97 -36.63 -7.93
N TYR A 150 9.50 -37.09 -6.76
CA TYR A 150 8.57 -36.30 -5.94
C TYR A 150 9.24 -35.04 -5.41
N TYR A 151 10.51 -35.14 -4.99
CA TYR A 151 11.29 -33.99 -4.56
C TYR A 151 11.38 -32.91 -5.65
N ASP A 152 11.79 -33.30 -6.87
CA ASP A 152 11.92 -32.37 -7.99
C ASP A 152 10.56 -31.76 -8.36
N PHE A 153 9.49 -32.56 -8.39
CA PHE A 153 8.13 -32.09 -8.67
C PHE A 153 7.63 -31.06 -7.63
N PHE A 154 7.73 -31.37 -6.34
CA PHE A 154 7.31 -30.46 -5.27
C PHE A 154 8.14 -29.18 -5.24
N ASN A 155 9.44 -29.27 -5.51
CA ASN A 155 10.31 -28.11 -5.59
C ASN A 155 9.89 -27.18 -6.75
N GLN A 156 9.59 -27.71 -7.94
CA GLN A 156 9.10 -26.91 -9.06
C GLN A 156 7.73 -26.28 -8.76
N LEU A 157 6.80 -27.05 -8.21
CA LEU A 157 5.48 -26.54 -7.81
C LEU A 157 5.61 -25.39 -6.79
N ALA A 158 6.49 -25.54 -5.81
CA ALA A 158 6.73 -24.51 -4.83
C ALA A 158 7.37 -23.26 -5.44
N VAL A 159 8.35 -23.39 -6.34
CA VAL A 159 8.94 -22.25 -7.04
C VAL A 159 7.89 -21.46 -7.84
N VAL A 160 7.01 -22.15 -8.56
CA VAL A 160 5.90 -21.52 -9.29
C VAL A 160 4.94 -20.83 -8.32
N THR A 161 4.56 -21.51 -7.23
CA THR A 161 3.62 -20.96 -6.24
C THR A 161 4.20 -19.73 -5.53
N VAL A 162 5.46 -19.79 -5.10
CA VAL A 162 6.21 -18.67 -4.51
C VAL A 162 6.28 -17.49 -5.47
N SER A 163 6.55 -17.74 -6.76
CA SER A 163 6.61 -16.70 -7.79
C SER A 163 5.25 -16.04 -7.99
N LEU A 164 4.16 -16.83 -8.02
CA LEU A 164 2.80 -16.32 -8.09
C LEU A 164 2.44 -15.50 -6.85
N CYS A 165 2.74 -15.99 -5.65
CA CYS A 165 2.53 -15.26 -4.40
C CYS A 165 3.27 -13.91 -4.39
N ASN A 166 4.54 -13.88 -4.82
CA ASN A 166 5.32 -12.65 -4.90
C ASN A 166 4.67 -11.64 -5.85
N PHE A 167 4.20 -12.09 -7.02
CA PHE A 167 3.45 -11.24 -7.95
C PHE A 167 2.13 -10.74 -7.34
N LEU A 168 1.38 -11.60 -6.67
CA LEU A 168 0.12 -11.24 -6.01
C LEU A 168 0.34 -10.25 -4.85
N ILE A 169 1.43 -10.33 -4.09
CA ILE A 169 1.77 -9.36 -3.04
C ILE A 169 1.93 -7.97 -3.63
N GLU A 170 2.70 -7.83 -4.72
CA GLU A 170 2.89 -6.54 -5.40
C GLU A 170 1.59 -6.03 -6.02
N LEU A 171 0.85 -6.91 -6.69
CA LEU A 171 -0.43 -6.58 -7.30
C LEU A 171 -1.45 -6.11 -6.26
N THR A 172 -1.59 -6.83 -5.15
CA THR A 172 -2.51 -6.48 -4.06
C THR A 172 -2.10 -5.15 -3.42
N MET A 173 -0.81 -4.91 -3.21
CA MET A 173 -0.32 -3.61 -2.73
C MET A 173 -0.71 -2.46 -3.68
N ILE A 174 -0.55 -2.64 -4.99
CA ILE A 174 -0.92 -1.63 -5.99
C ILE A 174 -2.45 -1.41 -6.05
N LEU A 175 -3.22 -2.50 -6.06
CA LEU A 175 -4.69 -2.45 -6.21
C LEU A 175 -5.37 -1.87 -4.97
N PHE A 176 -4.93 -2.25 -3.78
CA PHE A 176 -5.56 -1.80 -2.54
C PHE A 176 -5.09 -0.42 -2.09
N HIS A 177 -3.91 0.03 -2.50
CA HIS A 177 -3.43 1.36 -2.14
C HIS A 177 -4.09 2.45 -3.02
N PRO A 178 -4.89 3.38 -2.45
CA PRO A 178 -5.74 4.29 -3.22
C PRO A 178 -4.95 5.25 -4.12
N PHE A 179 -3.76 5.66 -3.68
CA PHE A 179 -2.86 6.49 -4.50
C PHE A 179 -2.24 5.72 -5.68
N LEU A 180 -1.71 4.52 -5.44
CA LEU A 180 -1.09 3.68 -6.47
C LEU A 180 -2.15 3.23 -7.49
N ARG A 181 -3.33 2.81 -7.04
CA ARG A 181 -4.47 2.49 -7.91
C ARG A 181 -4.82 3.64 -8.84
N ARG A 182 -4.95 4.87 -8.32
CA ARG A 182 -5.22 6.07 -9.13
C ARG A 182 -4.13 6.35 -10.16
N ARG A 183 -2.86 6.19 -9.77
CA ARG A 183 -1.72 6.38 -10.68
C ARG A 183 -1.69 5.30 -11.77
N LEU A 184 -1.94 4.05 -11.40
CA LEU A 184 -2.04 2.93 -12.34
C LEU A 184 -3.12 3.19 -13.39
N TRP A 185 -4.33 3.59 -12.98
CA TRP A 185 -5.41 3.92 -13.91
C TRP A 185 -5.04 5.03 -14.88
N LYS A 186 -4.43 6.12 -14.38
CA LYS A 186 -3.94 7.20 -15.26
C LYS A 186 -2.90 6.72 -16.26
N THR A 187 -2.00 5.81 -15.85
CA THR A 187 -1.01 5.21 -16.75
C THR A 187 -1.68 4.32 -17.80
N ILE A 188 -2.61 3.44 -17.39
CA ILE A 188 -3.38 2.58 -18.30
C ILE A 188 -4.13 3.42 -19.32
N GLU A 189 -4.80 4.50 -18.89
CA GLU A 189 -5.52 5.40 -19.77
C GLU A 189 -4.59 6.12 -20.76
N LYS A 190 -3.41 6.57 -20.31
CA LYS A 190 -2.38 7.13 -21.19
C LYS A 190 -1.92 6.12 -22.24
N VAL A 191 -1.61 4.88 -21.85
CA VAL A 191 -1.17 3.82 -22.77
C VAL A 191 -2.28 3.45 -23.75
N ARG A 192 -3.53 3.32 -23.28
CA ARG A 192 -4.70 3.05 -24.12
C ARG A 192 -4.94 4.14 -25.16
N ASN A 193 -4.67 5.40 -24.81
CA ASN A 193 -4.88 6.54 -25.70
C ASN A 193 -3.64 6.88 -26.57
N ALA A 194 -2.45 6.36 -26.22
CA ALA A 194 -1.21 6.58 -26.97
C ALA A 194 -1.25 6.14 -28.45
N PRO A 195 -1.77 4.94 -28.82
CA PRO A 195 -1.77 4.51 -30.22
C PRO A 195 -2.68 5.37 -31.12
N LYS A 196 -3.67 6.07 -30.56
CA LYS A 196 -4.53 7.00 -31.32
C LYS A 196 -3.83 8.30 -31.72
N LYS A 197 -2.69 8.63 -31.07
CA LYS A 197 -1.97 9.89 -31.28
C LYS A 197 -0.76 9.76 -32.21
N CYS A 198 -0.22 8.54 -32.35
CA CYS A 198 0.96 8.26 -33.19
C CYS A 198 0.62 7.64 -34.54
N TRP A 199 -0.65 7.48 -34.89
CA TRP A 199 -1.07 7.32 -36.29
C TRP A 199 -1.49 8.70 -36.81
N PRO A 200 -0.56 9.52 -37.34
CA PRO A 200 -0.97 10.58 -38.22
C PRO A 200 -1.66 9.89 -39.38
N ASN A 201 -2.98 10.02 -39.45
CA ASN A 201 -3.65 10.00 -40.73
C ASN A 201 -3.04 11.18 -41.51
N ALA A 202 -1.96 10.89 -42.26
CA ALA A 202 -1.64 11.62 -43.45
C ALA A 202 -2.87 11.45 -44.36
N VAL A 203 -3.81 12.39 -44.28
CA VAL A 203 -4.58 13.01 -45.37
C VAL A 203 -5.58 13.97 -44.71
N GLY A 204 -5.42 15.27 -45.01
CA GLY A 204 -6.57 16.14 -45.21
C GLY A 204 -6.84 17.19 -44.12
N HIS A 205 -6.40 18.41 -44.43
CA HIS A 205 -6.99 19.69 -44.02
C HIS A 205 -6.86 20.14 -42.57
N THR A 206 -5.73 20.80 -42.34
CA THR A 206 -5.69 22.07 -41.61
C THR A 206 -6.79 23.02 -42.11
N ASN A 207 -7.79 23.28 -41.28
CA ASN A 207 -8.33 24.63 -41.14
C ASN A 207 -9.02 24.83 -39.79
N ASN A 208 -8.49 25.84 -39.10
CA ASN A 208 -9.17 26.78 -38.21
C ASN A 208 -9.47 26.45 -36.73
N GLN A 209 -9.01 27.44 -35.95
CA GLN A 209 -9.48 27.95 -34.67
C GLN A 209 -9.07 27.22 -33.38
N ILE A 210 -7.86 27.60 -32.94
CA ILE A 210 -7.39 27.52 -31.57
C ILE A 210 -8.11 28.58 -30.74
N GLY A 211 -9.06 28.17 -29.90
CA GLY A 211 -9.54 28.95 -28.76
C GLY A 211 -8.96 28.37 -27.47
N MET A 212 -7.87 28.95 -26.96
CA MET A 212 -7.34 28.63 -25.63
C MET A 212 -8.20 29.34 -24.58
N THR A 213 -8.96 28.58 -23.79
CA THR A 213 -9.61 29.07 -22.56
C THR A 213 -8.74 28.74 -21.35
N SER A 214 -8.22 29.78 -20.71
CA SER A 214 -7.50 29.69 -19.43
C SER A 214 -8.50 30.00 -18.30
N MET A 215 -8.53 29.16 -17.25
CA MET A 215 -9.24 29.47 -16.00
C MET A 215 -8.29 30.26 -15.09
N THR A 216 -8.61 31.51 -14.83
CA THR A 216 -7.99 32.33 -13.77
C THR A 216 -8.95 32.45 -12.60
N GLY A 217 -8.54 32.01 -11.42
CA GLY A 217 -9.25 32.30 -10.16
C GLY A 217 -8.72 33.60 -9.57
N GLU A 218 -9.57 34.61 -9.43
CA GLU A 218 -9.25 35.85 -8.71
C GLU A 218 -9.63 35.71 -7.23
N ILE A 219 -8.69 36.02 -6.33
CA ILE A 219 -8.94 36.14 -4.89
C ILE A 219 -9.19 37.62 -4.61
N GLY A 220 -10.44 37.98 -4.32
CA GLY A 220 -10.81 39.32 -3.89
C GLY A 220 -10.69 39.44 -2.37
N ASP A 221 -9.85 40.37 -1.90
CA ASP A 221 -9.70 40.69 -0.48
C ASP A 221 -10.66 41.83 -0.12
N ASN A 222 -11.73 41.52 0.61
CA ASN A 222 -12.69 42.48 1.14
C ASN A 222 -12.78 42.20 2.65
N GLY A 223 -12.45 43.22 3.45
CA GLY A 223 -12.23 43.15 4.91
C GLY A 223 -12.95 42.02 5.65
N ASP A 224 -12.15 41.21 6.35
CA ASP A 224 -12.50 40.12 7.27
C ASP A 224 -13.25 38.91 6.70
N GLN A 225 -13.58 38.85 5.41
CA GLN A 225 -14.22 37.68 4.80
C GLN A 225 -13.53 37.26 3.49
N GLN A 226 -12.78 36.15 3.54
CA GLN A 226 -12.31 35.48 2.33
C GLN A 226 -13.52 34.90 1.57
N MET A 227 -13.97 35.58 0.53
CA MET A 227 -15.06 35.12 -0.33
C MET A 227 -14.46 34.39 -1.54
N MET A 228 -14.60 33.06 -1.58
CA MET A 228 -14.17 32.25 -2.72
C MET A 228 -15.22 32.38 -3.84
N ILE A 229 -14.95 33.20 -4.85
CA ILE A 229 -15.84 33.39 -6.00
C ILE A 229 -15.64 32.22 -6.98
N LEU A 230 -16.64 31.35 -7.06
CA LEU A 230 -16.67 30.30 -8.08
C LEU A 230 -17.15 30.89 -9.40
N VAL A 231 -16.29 30.88 -10.41
CA VAL A 231 -16.62 31.31 -11.77
C VAL A 231 -16.84 30.06 -12.62
N ASN A 232 -17.96 29.99 -13.34
CA ASN A 232 -18.24 28.86 -14.21
C ASN A 232 -17.36 28.91 -15.49
N LEU A 233 -17.43 27.85 -16.30
CA LEU A 233 -16.70 27.70 -17.57
C LEU A 233 -16.95 28.82 -18.60
N HIS A 234 -18.00 29.62 -18.42
CA HIS A 234 -18.40 30.73 -19.29
C HIS A 234 -18.03 32.11 -18.69
N GLY A 235 -17.29 32.16 -17.58
CA GLY A 235 -16.94 33.42 -16.94
C GLY A 235 -18.07 34.02 -16.09
N GLU A 236 -19.20 33.32 -15.94
CA GLU A 236 -20.28 33.80 -15.10
C GLU A 236 -19.91 33.56 -13.64
N LYS A 237 -19.88 34.64 -12.86
CA LYS A 237 -19.75 34.59 -11.41
C LYS A 237 -20.97 33.87 -10.85
N LEU A 238 -20.80 32.63 -10.39
CA LEU A 238 -21.84 31.97 -9.63
C LEU A 238 -21.98 32.74 -8.32
N ARG A 239 -23.20 33.21 -8.06
CA ARG A 239 -23.52 33.98 -6.86
C ARG A 239 -23.28 33.09 -5.64
N THR A 240 -22.13 33.23 -5.01
CA THR A 240 -21.83 32.57 -3.74
C THR A 240 -22.47 33.40 -2.66
N GLU A 241 -23.63 32.92 -2.17
CA GLU A 241 -24.11 33.36 -0.85
C GLU A 241 -23.00 33.09 0.18
N PRO A 242 -22.84 33.92 1.21
CA PRO A 242 -21.91 33.65 2.29
C PRO A 242 -22.35 32.37 3.01
N ILE A 243 -21.78 31.25 2.61
CA ILE A 243 -22.02 29.95 3.22
C ILE A 243 -21.38 30.00 4.61
N SER A 244 -22.15 29.72 5.65
CA SER A 244 -21.60 29.64 7.00
C SER A 244 -20.50 28.57 7.04
N GLN A 245 -19.50 28.74 7.90
CA GLN A 245 -18.41 27.77 8.02
C GLN A 245 -18.94 26.34 8.26
N THR A 246 -20.06 26.23 8.99
CA THR A 246 -20.78 24.98 9.26
C THR A 246 -21.37 24.35 8.00
N GLU A 247 -22.05 25.13 7.14
CA GLU A 247 -22.59 24.64 5.88
C GLU A 247 -21.49 24.25 4.89
N HIS A 248 -20.35 24.95 4.91
CA HIS A 248 -19.19 24.56 4.10
C HIS A 248 -18.66 23.18 4.51
N PHE A 249 -18.54 22.91 5.82
CA PHE A 249 -18.17 21.58 6.32
C PHE A 249 -19.22 20.54 5.99
N GLU A 250 -20.50 20.90 5.99
CA GLU A 250 -21.56 19.97 5.64
C GLU A 250 -21.56 19.61 4.14
N LEU A 251 -21.25 20.57 3.27
CA LEU A 251 -21.00 20.34 1.85
C LEU A 251 -19.79 19.43 1.61
N LEU A 252 -18.67 19.67 2.31
CA LEU A 252 -17.49 18.80 2.22
C LEU A 252 -17.80 17.38 2.72
N ARG A 253 -18.57 17.25 3.81
CA ARG A 253 -19.03 15.96 4.32
C ARG A 253 -19.90 15.22 3.30
N LYS A 254 -20.90 15.90 2.72
CA LYS A 254 -21.77 15.31 1.67
C LYS A 254 -20.97 14.91 0.43
N ALA A 255 -20.00 15.72 0.01
CA ALA A 255 -19.12 15.38 -1.11
C ALA A 255 -18.25 14.15 -0.80
N TRP A 256 -17.71 14.05 0.42
CA TRP A 256 -16.95 12.88 0.85
C TRP A 256 -17.81 11.61 0.90
N GLU A 257 -18.99 11.68 1.51
CA GLU A 257 -19.93 10.55 1.59
C GLU A 257 -20.36 10.06 0.20
N GLU A 258 -20.54 10.98 -0.76
CA GLU A 258 -20.85 10.64 -2.15
C GLU A 258 -19.67 10.00 -2.88
N MET A 259 -18.42 10.43 -2.61
CA MET A 259 -17.23 9.75 -3.13
C MET A 259 -17.08 8.33 -2.57
N ASP A 260 -17.31 8.14 -1.26
CA ASP A 260 -17.26 6.81 -0.64
C ASP A 260 -18.37 5.92 -1.22
N ARG A 261 -19.61 6.41 -1.37
CA ARG A 261 -20.71 5.69 -2.04
C ARG A 261 -20.36 5.27 -3.47
N ARG A 262 -19.69 6.14 -4.24
CA ARG A 262 -19.24 5.82 -5.60
C ARG A 262 -18.10 4.81 -5.62
N SER A 263 -17.29 4.75 -4.56
CA SER A 263 -16.21 3.76 -4.43
C SER A 263 -16.74 2.36 -4.07
N GLU A 264 -17.92 2.28 -3.44
CA GLU A 264 -18.57 1.03 -3.04
C GLU A 264 -19.47 0.42 -4.12
N LYS A 265 -19.91 1.20 -5.12
CA LYS A 265 -20.63 0.64 -6.26
C LYS A 265 -19.65 -0.14 -7.15
N PRO A 266 -19.80 -1.47 -7.29
CA PRO A 266 -19.01 -2.23 -8.25
C PRO A 266 -19.41 -1.77 -9.66
N THR A 267 -18.45 -1.22 -10.39
CA THR A 267 -18.53 -1.04 -11.85
C THR A 267 -18.40 -2.38 -12.56
#